data_AF-A0A976PU57-F1
#
_entry.id   AF-A0A976PU57-F1
#
_cell.length_a   1.000
_cell.length_b   1.000
_cell.length_c   1.000
_cell.angle_alpha   90.00
_cell.angle_beta   90.00
_cell.angle_gamma   90.00
#
_symmetry.space_group_name_H-M   'P 1'
#
loop_
_entity.id
_entity.type
_entity.pdbx_description
1 polymer ?
#
loop_
_entity_poly.entity_id
_entity_poly.type
_entity_poly.pdbx_seq_one_letter_code
_entity_poly.pdbx_strand_id
1 'polypeptide(L)'
;MDVSGGRGERQGVRAGADGGRLPQAGGEALCADRTAHQVRALLFGSPYLGWRGSRDPSRDRRSQEDQETQDGLFWKGRVTVSVKACGLSDVGQSRSHNEDCFAIDAEHGLFLVADGMGGHGHGEVASQLAIEAIRSAMLENEGRPGGANASAEGIQPHAARLAAAFRAAHNTVVHAMREDSTLLGMGTTAVGCAIHNDIAAFAHVGDSRAYRLRDDELELVTEDHTWVNEQVMAGYLSADQARSHPLKSVVTRAIGGDREIAVDVREIEIRNGDLYLLCSDGLNTMLSDQDIHDHLAADGSLEELCHKLVDAANERGGLDNITVLVLAIGS
;
A
#
# COMPACT_ATOMS: atom_id res chain seq x y z
N MET A 1 78.84 -31.25 -12.66
CA MET A 1 78.78 -31.47 -11.21
C MET A 1 77.55 -30.71 -10.74
N ASP A 2 76.34 -31.14 -11.04
CA ASP A 2 75.65 -32.37 -10.65
C ASP A 2 75.48 -32.53 -9.14
N VAL A 3 74.28 -33.03 -8.77
CA VAL A 3 73.84 -33.61 -7.48
C VAL A 3 72.82 -32.80 -6.66
N SER A 4 71.54 -33.17 -6.88
CA SER A 4 70.45 -33.53 -5.91
C SER A 4 70.08 -32.58 -4.76
N GLY A 5 68.84 -32.47 -4.30
CA GLY A 5 67.66 -33.31 -4.41
C GLY A 5 66.67 -32.93 -3.29
N GLY A 6 65.45 -33.47 -3.32
CA GLY A 6 64.54 -33.41 -2.16
C GLY A 6 63.07 -33.18 -2.51
N ARG A 7 62.37 -34.28 -2.86
CA ARG A 7 60.91 -34.35 -2.75
C ARG A 7 60.52 -34.29 -1.28
N GLY A 8 59.46 -33.55 -0.97
CA GLY A 8 58.78 -33.59 0.32
C GLY A 8 57.29 -33.32 0.10
N GLU A 9 56.54 -34.40 -0.13
CA GLU A 9 55.09 -34.39 -0.01
C GLU A 9 54.70 -34.00 1.43
N ARG A 10 53.83 -33.01 1.58
CA ARG A 10 52.98 -32.88 2.76
C ARG A 10 51.53 -32.76 2.30
N GLN A 11 50.77 -33.80 2.61
CA GLN A 11 49.32 -33.84 2.59
C GLN A 11 48.79 -32.71 3.47
N GLY A 12 48.06 -31.78 2.85
CA GLY A 12 47.21 -30.81 3.52
C GLY A 12 45.76 -31.14 3.20
N VAL A 13 45.11 -31.88 4.09
CA VAL A 13 43.66 -31.99 4.15
C VAL A 13 43.09 -30.61 4.49
N ARG A 14 42.15 -30.09 3.70
CA ARG A 14 41.05 -29.23 4.19
C ARG A 14 39.97 -29.01 3.12
N ALA A 15 38.81 -29.59 3.43
CA ALA A 15 37.44 -29.10 3.30
C ALA A 15 37.03 -28.45 1.97
N GLY A 16 36.08 -29.11 1.31
CA GLY A 16 35.31 -28.54 0.21
C GLY A 16 34.57 -27.28 0.63
N ALA A 17 34.61 -26.29 -0.26
CA ALA A 17 33.64 -25.21 -0.28
C ALA A 17 32.65 -25.56 -1.39
N ASP A 18 31.64 -26.33 -1.00
CA ASP A 18 30.38 -26.38 -1.72
C ASP A 18 29.79 -24.97 -1.66
N GLY A 19 29.64 -24.34 -2.82
CA GLY A 19 29.11 -22.98 -2.96
C GLY A 19 27.61 -22.99 -2.67
N GLY A 20 27.27 -23.15 -1.40
CA GLY A 20 25.90 -23.04 -0.91
C GLY A 20 25.38 -21.64 -1.18
N ARG A 21 24.40 -21.56 -2.10
CA ARG A 21 23.44 -20.45 -2.15
C ARG A 21 22.90 -20.26 -0.73
N LEU A 22 23.17 -19.10 -0.14
CA LEU A 22 22.43 -18.65 1.02
C LEU A 22 20.96 -18.52 0.59
N PRO A 23 19.99 -19.05 1.35
CA PRO A 23 18.59 -18.81 1.07
C PRO A 23 18.34 -17.30 1.22
N GLN A 24 17.81 -16.68 0.16
CA GLN A 24 17.32 -15.31 0.20
C GLN A 24 16.17 -15.26 1.22
N ALA A 25 16.20 -14.29 2.12
CA ALA A 25 15.14 -14.06 3.09
C ALA A 25 13.94 -13.47 2.35
N GLY A 26 13.03 -14.33 1.87
CA GLY A 26 11.70 -13.90 1.46
C GLY A 26 10.95 -13.35 2.68
N GLY A 27 10.23 -12.24 2.49
CA GLY A 27 9.36 -11.70 3.53
C GLY A 27 8.34 -12.74 4.02
N GLU A 28 7.95 -12.68 5.30
CA GLU A 28 6.85 -13.50 5.81
C GLU A 28 5.51 -12.87 5.39
N ALA A 29 4.62 -13.67 4.79
CA ALA A 29 3.28 -13.22 4.48
C ALA A 29 2.48 -12.91 5.77
N LEU A 30 1.74 -11.81 5.76
CA LEU A 30 0.88 -11.40 6.86
C LEU A 30 -0.58 -11.67 6.51
N CYS A 31 -1.19 -12.65 7.19
CA CYS A 31 -2.59 -13.01 7.03
C CYS A 31 -3.44 -12.44 8.18
N ALA A 32 -4.64 -11.94 7.85
CA ALA A 32 -5.66 -11.58 8.85
C ALA A 32 -7.05 -12.07 8.41
N ASP A 33 -7.82 -12.56 9.37
CA ASP A 33 -9.21 -12.98 9.18
C ASP A 33 -10.06 -12.29 10.26
N ARG A 34 -11.19 -11.73 9.85
CA ARG A 34 -12.12 -11.08 10.78
C ARG A 34 -12.96 -12.08 11.58
N THR A 35 -13.00 -13.34 11.18
CA THR A 35 -13.71 -14.42 11.90
C THR A 35 -12.91 -14.98 13.09
N ALA A 36 -11.59 -14.76 13.15
CA ALA A 36 -10.72 -15.24 14.21
C ALA A 36 -9.88 -14.11 14.83
N HIS A 37 -10.04 -13.87 16.13
CA HIS A 37 -9.28 -12.88 16.91
C HIS A 37 -7.79 -13.26 17.04
N GLN A 38 -6.97 -13.05 16.00
CA GLN A 38 -5.52 -12.88 16.13
C GLN A 38 -5.01 -11.91 15.05
N VAL A 39 -4.58 -10.72 15.47
CA VAL A 39 -3.88 -9.73 14.62
C VAL A 39 -2.49 -9.53 15.21
N ARG A 40 -1.45 -9.75 14.41
CA ARG A 40 -0.07 -9.40 14.76
C ARG A 40 0.35 -8.24 13.86
N ALA A 41 0.34 -7.03 14.39
CA ALA A 41 1.02 -5.91 13.73
C ALA A 41 2.54 -6.15 13.83
N LEU A 42 3.24 -6.19 12.70
CA LEU A 42 4.70 -6.01 12.71
C LEU A 42 4.97 -4.52 12.89
N LEU A 43 4.96 -4.08 14.14
CA LEU A 43 5.44 -2.75 14.53
C LEU A 43 6.96 -2.80 14.60
N PHE A 44 7.63 -2.27 13.58
CA PHE A 44 9.02 -1.84 13.75
C PHE A 44 8.98 -0.49 14.47
N GLY A 45 9.57 -0.45 15.68
CA GLY A 45 9.46 0.71 16.57
C GLY A 45 10.04 1.97 15.95
N SER A 46 9.16 2.88 15.54
CA SER A 46 9.51 4.22 15.08
C SER A 46 9.66 5.18 16.29
N PRO A 47 10.78 5.92 16.43
CA PRO A 47 11.01 6.85 17.53
C PRO A 47 10.20 8.16 17.43
N TYR A 48 9.36 8.35 16.40
CA TYR A 48 8.65 9.61 16.15
C TYR A 48 7.30 9.76 16.89
N LEU A 49 7.00 8.88 17.85
CA LEU A 49 5.76 8.90 18.64
C LEU A 49 5.76 10.00 19.74
N GLY A 50 5.67 11.25 19.32
CA GLY A 50 5.71 12.43 20.20
C GLY A 50 4.51 13.37 20.11
N TRP A 51 3.43 13.00 19.41
CA TRP A 51 2.31 13.91 19.20
C TRP A 51 1.18 13.73 20.21
N ARG A 52 0.97 14.73 21.08
CA ARG A 52 -0.25 14.91 21.87
C ARG A 52 -0.90 16.22 21.43
N GLY A 53 -1.97 16.13 20.64
CA GLY A 53 -2.78 17.28 20.24
C GLY A 53 -3.28 18.09 21.44
N SER A 54 -3.04 19.39 21.42
CA SER A 54 -3.50 20.36 22.40
C SER A 54 -5.03 20.54 22.31
N ARG A 55 -5.76 20.25 23.40
CA ARG A 55 -7.19 20.58 23.52
C ARG A 55 -7.37 22.04 23.94
N ASP A 56 -8.16 22.78 23.17
CA ASP A 56 -8.68 24.11 23.55
C ASP A 56 -9.85 23.94 24.55
N PRO A 57 -9.76 24.47 25.79
CA PRO A 57 -10.74 24.24 26.85
C PRO A 57 -11.82 25.33 26.95
N SER A 58 -12.26 25.92 25.83
CA SER A 58 -13.16 27.09 25.88
C SER A 58 -14.43 27.00 25.02
N ARG A 59 -15.23 25.93 25.16
CA ARG A 59 -16.61 25.90 24.65
C ARG A 59 -17.51 25.00 25.48
N ASP A 60 -17.90 25.51 26.65
CA ASP A 60 -18.95 24.93 27.49
C ASP A 60 -19.91 26.05 27.92
N ARG A 61 -21.14 26.06 27.37
CA ARG A 61 -22.40 26.42 28.05
C ARG A 61 -23.61 26.54 27.10
N ARG A 62 -24.61 25.69 27.43
CA ARG A 62 -26.08 25.80 27.25
C ARG A 62 -26.61 25.63 25.82
N SER A 63 -27.74 24.97 25.59
CA SER A 63 -28.93 24.75 26.44
C SER A 63 -29.60 23.41 26.10
N GLN A 64 -30.10 22.71 27.13
CA GLN A 64 -31.18 21.74 26.98
C GLN A 64 -32.45 22.50 26.57
N GLU A 65 -33.15 21.99 25.54
CA GLU A 65 -34.47 22.38 24.99
C GLU A 65 -34.34 22.65 23.49
N ASP A 66 -34.25 21.56 22.72
CA ASP A 66 -34.85 21.43 21.40
C ASP A 66 -35.08 19.94 21.16
N GLN A 67 -36.31 19.53 21.49
CA GLN A 67 -36.87 18.21 21.24
C GLN A 67 -37.03 17.98 19.74
N GLU A 68 -36.75 16.73 19.34
CA GLU A 68 -37.53 16.01 18.33
C GLU A 68 -37.60 16.65 16.94
N THR A 69 -36.50 16.59 16.19
CA THR A 69 -36.50 16.27 14.74
C THR A 69 -35.07 16.21 14.24
N GLN A 70 -34.48 15.02 14.24
CA GLN A 70 -33.48 14.54 13.28
C GLN A 70 -32.98 13.19 13.82
N ASP A 71 -33.58 12.11 13.34
CA ASP A 71 -32.92 10.81 13.27
C ASP A 71 -31.70 10.97 12.34
N GLY A 72 -30.64 11.59 12.86
CA GLY A 72 -29.37 11.67 12.18
C GLY A 72 -28.84 10.25 12.01
N LEU A 73 -28.40 9.92 10.80
CA LEU A 73 -27.61 8.73 10.53
C LEU A 73 -26.34 8.77 11.40
N PHE A 74 -26.44 8.22 12.60
CA PHE A 74 -25.30 7.94 13.46
C PHE A 74 -24.71 6.61 12.98
N TRP A 75 -23.61 6.70 12.23
CA TRP A 75 -22.87 5.55 11.71
C TRP A 75 -22.20 4.78 12.85
N LYS A 76 -22.94 3.84 13.45
CA LYS A 76 -22.37 2.70 14.17
C LYS A 76 -22.56 1.47 13.30
N GLY A 77 -21.52 1.05 12.59
CA GLY A 77 -21.59 -0.11 11.70
C GLY A 77 -20.28 -0.88 11.68
N ARG A 78 -20.28 -2.07 12.30
CA ARG A 78 -19.27 -3.11 12.06
C ARG A 78 -19.39 -3.52 10.58
N VAL A 79 -18.28 -3.77 9.89
CA VAL A 79 -18.30 -4.45 8.57
C VAL A 79 -19.24 -5.66 8.67
N THR A 80 -20.21 -5.78 7.78
CA THR A 80 -21.21 -6.87 7.78
C THR A 80 -20.79 -8.05 6.91
N VAL A 81 -19.78 -7.83 6.06
CA VAL A 81 -19.22 -8.82 5.13
C VAL A 81 -17.96 -9.47 5.73
N SER A 82 -17.76 -10.76 5.49
CA SER A 82 -16.53 -11.46 5.85
C SER A 82 -15.41 -11.01 4.91
N VAL A 83 -14.28 -10.60 5.46
CA VAL A 83 -13.09 -10.22 4.68
C VAL A 83 -11.90 -10.99 5.23
N LYS A 84 -11.21 -11.71 4.36
CA LYS A 84 -9.87 -12.28 4.61
C LYS A 84 -8.86 -11.47 3.83
N ALA A 85 -7.70 -11.23 4.42
CA ALA A 85 -6.64 -10.46 3.78
C ALA A 85 -5.29 -11.15 3.97
N CYS A 86 -4.45 -11.10 2.95
CA CYS A 86 -3.04 -11.48 3.04
C CYS A 86 -2.19 -10.41 2.35
N GLY A 87 -1.06 -10.06 2.94
CA GLY A 87 -0.08 -9.16 2.35
C GLY A 87 1.31 -9.76 2.38
N LEU A 88 2.09 -9.49 1.33
CA LEU A 88 3.49 -9.86 1.24
C LEU A 88 4.27 -8.70 0.63
N SER A 89 5.43 -8.42 1.18
CA SER A 89 6.37 -7.43 0.64
C SER A 89 7.75 -8.05 0.55
N ASP A 90 8.41 -7.85 -0.59
CA ASP A 90 9.72 -8.39 -0.92
C ASP A 90 10.62 -7.27 -1.48
N VAL A 91 11.91 -7.34 -1.18
CA VAL A 91 12.88 -6.32 -1.62
C VAL A 91 13.11 -6.35 -3.14
N GLY A 92 12.72 -7.43 -3.81
CA GLY A 92 13.03 -7.66 -5.21
C GLY A 92 14.44 -8.23 -5.40
N GLN A 93 14.91 -8.26 -6.64
CA GLN A 93 16.26 -8.76 -6.99
C GLN A 93 17.28 -7.64 -7.20
N SER A 94 16.82 -6.40 -7.40
CA SER A 94 17.69 -5.29 -7.83
C SER A 94 17.92 -4.22 -6.76
N ARG A 95 17.04 -4.10 -5.76
CA ARG A 95 17.16 -3.11 -4.67
C ARG A 95 17.90 -3.72 -3.47
N SER A 96 18.53 -2.86 -2.66
CA SER A 96 19.22 -3.27 -1.42
C SER A 96 18.37 -3.09 -0.16
N HIS A 97 17.31 -2.29 -0.24
CA HIS A 97 16.40 -1.98 0.85
C HIS A 97 14.97 -1.99 0.32
N ASN A 98 14.03 -2.25 1.22
CA ASN A 98 12.60 -2.21 0.92
C ASN A 98 12.03 -0.88 1.43
N GLU A 99 11.62 -0.03 0.49
CA GLU A 99 10.97 1.27 0.73
C GLU A 99 9.44 1.16 0.70
N ASP A 100 8.89 0.00 0.31
CA ASP A 100 7.46 -0.27 0.39
C ASP A 100 6.99 -0.49 1.83
N CYS A 101 5.73 -0.15 2.08
CA CYS A 101 5.03 -0.45 3.31
C CYS A 101 3.59 -0.86 3.02
N PHE A 102 3.03 -1.78 3.81
CA PHE A 102 1.61 -2.11 3.75
C PHE A 102 1.02 -2.26 5.16
N ALA A 103 -0.30 -2.12 5.25
CA ALA A 103 -1.03 -2.35 6.50
C ALA A 103 -2.34 -3.12 6.27
N ILE A 104 -2.61 -4.05 7.16
CA ILE A 104 -3.86 -4.79 7.27
C ILE A 104 -4.49 -4.47 8.62
N ASP A 105 -5.55 -3.67 8.61
CA ASP A 105 -6.39 -3.40 9.77
C ASP A 105 -7.80 -3.97 9.51
N ALA A 106 -7.86 -5.31 9.51
CA ALA A 106 -9.09 -6.05 9.24
C ALA A 106 -10.20 -5.76 10.26
N GLU A 107 -9.84 -5.34 11.49
CA GLU A 107 -10.81 -4.94 12.51
C GLU A 107 -11.63 -3.74 12.06
N HIS A 108 -10.96 -2.72 11.50
CA HIS A 108 -11.57 -1.48 11.03
C HIS A 108 -11.85 -1.48 9.52
N GLY A 109 -11.56 -2.58 8.83
CA GLY A 109 -11.76 -2.74 7.39
C GLY A 109 -10.84 -1.86 6.55
N LEU A 110 -9.63 -1.55 7.00
CA LEU A 110 -8.68 -0.68 6.32
C LEU A 110 -7.46 -1.46 5.83
N PHE A 111 -7.13 -1.27 4.56
CA PHE A 111 -6.10 -2.01 3.83
C PHE A 111 -5.30 -1.02 3.00
N LEU A 112 -3.97 -1.01 3.14
CA LEU A 112 -3.13 0.04 2.57
C LEU A 112 -1.83 -0.54 2.00
N VAL A 113 -1.36 0.02 0.89
CA VAL A 113 -0.02 -0.18 0.32
C VAL A 113 0.55 1.20 -0.02
N ALA A 114 1.83 1.41 0.25
CA ALA A 114 2.56 2.64 -0.04
C ALA A 114 3.95 2.28 -0.57
N ASP A 115 4.33 2.88 -1.69
CA ASP A 115 5.65 2.71 -2.32
C ASP A 115 6.48 3.96 -2.02
N GLY A 116 7.55 3.77 -1.26
CA GLY A 116 8.41 4.85 -0.78
C GLY A 116 9.42 5.27 -1.84
N MET A 117 9.52 6.57 -2.10
CA MET A 117 10.50 7.10 -3.05
C MET A 117 11.28 8.29 -2.47
N GLY A 118 12.58 8.37 -2.78
CA GLY A 118 13.39 9.52 -2.41
C GLY A 118 14.82 9.44 -2.94
N GLY A 119 15.29 10.48 -3.64
CA GLY A 119 16.61 10.53 -4.26
C GLY A 119 17.81 10.49 -3.28
N HIS A 120 17.57 10.56 -1.96
CA HIS A 120 18.59 10.48 -0.92
C HIS A 120 18.33 9.36 0.12
N GLY A 121 17.40 8.42 -0.15
CA GLY A 121 17.22 7.20 0.67
C GLY A 121 16.41 7.37 1.95
N HIS A 122 15.19 7.91 1.85
CA HIS A 122 14.22 7.97 2.95
C HIS A 122 12.81 7.59 2.48
N GLY A 123 12.70 6.81 1.39
CA GLY A 123 11.40 6.35 0.89
C GLY A 123 10.68 5.48 1.92
N GLU A 124 11.43 4.64 2.63
CA GLU A 124 10.93 3.79 3.71
C GLU A 124 10.35 4.60 4.88
N VAL A 125 10.93 5.77 5.17
CA VAL A 125 10.40 6.68 6.21
C VAL A 125 9.09 7.31 5.73
N ALA A 126 9.04 7.74 4.47
CA ALA A 126 7.84 8.35 3.89
C ALA A 126 6.66 7.36 3.82
N SER A 127 6.89 6.14 3.32
CA SER A 127 5.85 5.11 3.18
C SER A 127 5.30 4.70 4.55
N GLN A 128 6.16 4.45 5.54
CA GLN A 128 5.74 4.11 6.90
C GLN A 128 4.93 5.25 7.55
N LEU A 129 5.44 6.48 7.48
CA LEU A 129 4.76 7.64 8.06
C LEU A 129 3.40 7.90 7.41
N ALA A 130 3.29 7.69 6.09
CA ALA A 130 2.02 7.82 5.38
C ALA A 130 1.00 6.77 5.84
N ILE A 131 1.38 5.49 5.89
CA ILE A 131 0.51 4.39 6.35
C ILE A 131 0.02 4.64 7.78
N GLU A 132 0.91 5.03 8.69
CA GLU A 132 0.57 5.33 10.08
C GLU A 132 -0.39 6.52 10.21
N ALA A 133 -0.17 7.57 9.42
CA ALA A 133 -0.99 8.77 9.43
C ALA A 133 -2.39 8.51 8.82
N ILE A 134 -2.48 7.77 7.72
CA ILE A 134 -3.77 7.36 7.13
C ILE A 134 -4.56 6.55 8.17
N ARG A 135 -3.93 5.53 8.76
CA ARG A 135 -4.56 4.68 9.77
C ARG A 135 -5.06 5.50 10.97
N SER A 136 -4.21 6.36 11.52
CA SER A 136 -4.57 7.20 12.67
C SER A 136 -5.75 8.13 12.35
N ALA A 137 -5.72 8.81 11.20
CA ALA A 137 -6.80 9.70 10.77
C ALA A 137 -8.11 8.94 10.52
N MET A 138 -8.05 7.71 10.02
CA MET A 138 -9.22 6.85 9.85
C MET A 138 -9.83 6.45 11.20
N LEU A 139 -9.01 6.08 12.19
CA LEU A 139 -9.47 5.69 13.53
C LEU A 139 -10.03 6.88 14.32
N GLU A 140 -9.38 8.05 14.28
CA GLU A 140 -9.83 9.26 14.99
C GLU A 140 -11.19 9.77 14.49
N ASN A 141 -11.52 9.50 13.23
CA ASN A 141 -12.77 9.90 12.59
C ASN A 141 -13.77 8.74 12.43
N GLU A 142 -13.57 7.63 13.16
CA GLU A 142 -14.52 6.53 13.14
C GLU A 142 -15.93 7.01 13.57
N GLY A 143 -16.95 6.63 12.79
CA GLY A 143 -18.35 7.00 13.02
C GLY A 143 -18.69 8.46 12.69
N ARG A 144 -17.75 9.27 12.18
CA ARG A 144 -18.02 10.62 11.69
C ARG A 144 -18.25 10.58 10.18
N PRO A 145 -19.29 11.25 9.63
CA PRO A 145 -19.37 11.45 8.19
C PRO A 145 -18.11 12.19 7.72
N GLY A 146 -17.59 11.80 6.54
CA GLY A 146 -16.55 12.59 5.86
C GLY A 146 -16.99 14.05 5.88
N GLY A 147 -16.10 14.94 6.36
CA GLY A 147 -16.46 16.27 6.88
C GLY A 147 -17.46 17.04 6.00
N ALA A 148 -18.17 18.01 6.59
CA ALA A 148 -19.35 18.72 6.04
C ALA A 148 -19.30 19.20 4.57
N ASN A 149 -18.15 19.18 3.90
CA ASN A 149 -17.96 19.49 2.49
C ASN A 149 -18.11 18.29 1.54
N ALA A 150 -18.08 17.04 2.02
CA ALA A 150 -18.14 15.83 1.19
C ALA A 150 -19.42 15.72 0.36
N SER A 151 -20.57 16.05 0.96
CA SER A 151 -21.86 16.07 0.28
C SER A 151 -22.00 17.21 -0.74
N ALA A 152 -21.20 18.27 -0.62
CA ALA A 152 -21.21 19.40 -1.55
C ALA A 152 -20.39 19.14 -2.82
N GLU A 153 -19.37 18.28 -2.74
CA GLU A 153 -18.51 17.88 -3.87
C GLU A 153 -19.05 16.62 -4.61
N GLY A 154 -20.19 16.07 -4.18
CA GLY A 154 -20.76 14.85 -4.76
C GLY A 154 -19.97 13.57 -4.45
N ILE A 155 -19.03 13.64 -3.52
CA ILE A 155 -18.21 12.50 -3.10
C ILE A 155 -18.98 11.72 -2.03
N GLN A 156 -19.06 10.41 -2.24
CA GLN A 156 -19.71 9.52 -1.29
C GLN A 156 -19.01 9.53 0.09
N PRO A 157 -19.73 9.31 1.21
CA PRO A 157 -19.19 9.57 2.54
C PRO A 157 -17.97 8.72 2.95
N HIS A 158 -17.82 7.49 2.44
CA HIS A 158 -16.70 6.62 2.79
C HIS A 158 -15.43 7.02 2.04
N ALA A 159 -15.55 7.29 0.73
CA ALA A 159 -14.50 7.86 -0.10
C ALA A 159 -14.01 9.20 0.45
N ALA A 160 -14.91 10.09 0.87
CA ALA A 160 -14.52 11.38 1.42
C ALA A 160 -13.71 11.26 2.72
N ARG A 161 -14.08 10.31 3.60
CA ARG A 161 -13.32 10.02 4.82
C ARG A 161 -11.92 9.49 4.49
N LEU A 162 -11.81 8.57 3.53
CA LEU A 162 -10.52 8.01 3.11
C LEU A 162 -9.64 9.07 2.43
N ALA A 163 -10.21 9.91 1.55
CA ALA A 163 -9.50 11.05 0.96
C ALA A 163 -8.94 12.02 2.02
N ALA A 164 -9.74 12.33 3.05
CA ALA A 164 -9.28 13.18 4.15
C ALA A 164 -8.12 12.56 4.92
N ALA A 165 -8.10 11.24 5.11
CA ALA A 165 -6.99 10.53 5.73
C ALA A 165 -5.70 10.59 4.88
N PHE A 166 -5.80 10.45 3.56
CA PHE A 166 -4.66 10.63 2.64
C PHE A 166 -4.11 12.06 2.66
N ARG A 167 -4.99 13.07 2.68
CA ARG A 167 -4.58 14.48 2.84
C ARG A 167 -3.91 14.72 4.20
N ALA A 168 -4.39 14.09 5.27
CA ALA A 168 -3.76 14.15 6.58
C ALA A 168 -2.34 13.56 6.54
N ALA A 169 -2.17 12.39 5.91
CA ALA A 169 -0.87 11.76 5.72
C ALA A 169 0.10 12.64 4.93
N HIS A 170 -0.36 13.27 3.84
CA HIS A 170 0.43 14.25 3.11
C HIS A 170 0.93 15.39 3.99
N ASN A 171 0.05 15.99 4.79
CA ASN A 171 0.43 17.06 5.71
C ASN A 171 1.45 16.59 6.75
N THR A 172 1.31 15.35 7.25
CA THR A 172 2.25 14.74 8.20
C THR A 172 3.64 14.56 7.57
N VAL A 173 3.72 13.99 6.37
CA VAL A 173 4.99 13.79 5.65
C VAL A 173 5.65 15.15 5.32
N VAL A 174 4.89 16.13 4.83
CA VAL A 174 5.39 17.48 4.57
C VAL A 174 5.87 18.16 5.85
N HIS A 175 5.20 17.96 6.98
CA HIS A 175 5.61 18.52 8.25
C HIS A 175 6.93 17.89 8.73
N ALA A 176 7.09 16.57 8.63
CA ALA A 176 8.32 15.89 9.00
C ALA A 176 9.54 16.43 8.23
N MET A 177 9.40 16.68 6.92
CA MET A 177 10.47 17.30 6.11
C MET A 177 10.81 18.74 6.51
N ARG A 178 9.86 19.47 7.11
CA ARG A 178 10.10 20.83 7.62
C ARG A 178 10.84 20.83 8.95
N GLU A 179 10.56 19.85 9.80
CA GLU A 179 11.21 19.69 11.10
C GLU A 179 12.63 19.11 10.96
N ASP A 180 12.84 18.21 10.00
CA ASP A 180 14.14 17.61 9.72
C ASP A 180 14.53 17.76 8.25
N SER A 181 15.49 18.64 7.99
CA SER A 181 16.00 18.90 6.64
C SER A 181 16.69 17.69 5.98
N THR A 182 17.08 16.67 6.74
CA THR A 182 17.65 15.44 6.17
C THR A 182 16.62 14.60 5.42
N LEU A 183 15.35 14.78 5.74
CA LEU A 183 14.21 14.10 5.10
C LEU A 183 13.72 14.82 3.84
N LEU A 184 14.35 15.94 3.44
CA LEU A 184 13.92 16.72 2.28
C LEU A 184 13.91 15.86 1.01
N GLY A 185 12.76 15.87 0.34
CA GLY A 185 12.55 15.13 -0.91
C GLY A 185 12.13 13.67 -0.72
N MET A 186 11.85 13.23 0.52
CA MET A 186 11.12 11.98 0.73
C MET A 186 9.68 12.13 0.23
N GLY A 187 9.16 11.08 -0.36
CA GLY A 187 7.77 11.00 -0.79
C GLY A 187 7.35 9.56 -0.91
N THR A 188 6.06 9.34 -1.11
CA THR A 188 5.54 7.99 -1.29
C THR A 188 4.26 8.02 -2.09
N THR A 189 4.02 6.97 -2.86
CA THR A 189 2.67 6.68 -3.35
C THR A 189 1.81 6.18 -2.17
N ALA A 190 0.51 6.09 -2.37
CA ALA A 190 -0.33 5.26 -1.54
C ALA A 190 -1.54 4.80 -2.32
N VAL A 191 -1.98 3.57 -2.08
CA VAL A 191 -3.28 3.05 -2.48
C VAL A 191 -3.93 2.41 -1.26
N GLY A 192 -5.22 2.65 -1.07
CA GLY A 192 -5.96 2.20 0.08
C GLY A 192 -7.36 1.75 -0.26
N CYS A 193 -7.83 0.74 0.46
CA CYS A 193 -9.19 0.24 0.44
C CYS A 193 -9.76 0.28 1.87
N ALA A 194 -10.89 0.96 2.02
CA ALA A 194 -11.67 0.98 3.24
C ALA A 194 -13.03 0.32 2.99
N ILE A 195 -13.28 -0.79 3.67
CA ILE A 195 -14.52 -1.55 3.58
C ILE A 195 -15.44 -1.14 4.72
N HIS A 196 -16.65 -0.71 4.37
CA HIS A 196 -17.72 -0.43 5.33
C HIS A 196 -19.05 -0.93 4.76
N ASN A 197 -19.75 -1.76 5.54
CA ASN A 197 -20.95 -2.47 5.08
C ASN A 197 -20.67 -3.27 3.79
N ASP A 198 -21.41 -2.98 2.73
CA ASP A 198 -21.38 -3.54 1.39
C ASP A 198 -20.63 -2.64 0.37
N ILE A 199 -19.87 -1.67 0.86
CA ILE A 199 -19.10 -0.73 0.02
C ILE A 199 -17.61 -0.85 0.30
N ALA A 200 -16.83 -0.92 -0.78
CA ALA A 200 -15.38 -0.72 -0.76
C ALA A 200 -15.07 0.66 -1.33
N ALA A 201 -14.50 1.53 -0.48
CA ALA A 201 -13.98 2.83 -0.88
C ALA A 201 -12.49 2.74 -1.14
N PHE A 202 -12.06 3.14 -2.33
CA PHE A 202 -10.67 3.22 -2.75
C PHE A 202 -10.21 4.67 -2.74
N ALA A 203 -8.97 4.88 -2.35
CA ALA A 203 -8.26 6.14 -2.53
C ALA A 203 -6.83 5.85 -2.96
N HIS A 204 -6.29 6.66 -3.86
CA HIS A 204 -4.91 6.52 -4.27
C HIS A 204 -4.25 7.85 -4.64
N VAL A 205 -2.93 7.87 -4.51
CA VAL A 205 -2.03 8.90 -4.99
C VAL A 205 -0.76 8.20 -5.47
N GLY A 206 -0.45 8.34 -6.76
CA GLY A 206 0.73 7.75 -7.37
C GLY A 206 0.31 6.66 -8.35
N ASP A 207 1.16 5.69 -8.54
CA ASP A 207 1.02 4.60 -9.52
C ASP A 207 1.01 3.21 -8.88
N SER A 208 0.93 3.13 -7.55
CA SER A 208 0.45 1.92 -6.89
C SER A 208 -1.03 1.71 -7.22
N ARG A 209 -1.40 0.45 -7.48
CA ARG A 209 -2.68 0.11 -8.12
C ARG A 209 -3.60 -0.67 -7.20
N ALA A 210 -4.90 -0.55 -7.46
CA ALA A 210 -5.89 -1.51 -6.98
C ALA A 210 -6.61 -2.17 -8.15
N TYR A 211 -6.82 -3.49 -8.06
CA TYR A 211 -7.56 -4.29 -9.01
C TYR A 211 -8.74 -4.98 -8.31
N ARG A 212 -9.79 -5.29 -9.08
CA ARG A 212 -10.89 -6.18 -8.69
C ARG A 212 -10.99 -7.33 -9.66
N LEU A 213 -10.99 -8.56 -9.16
CA LEU A 213 -11.43 -9.74 -9.91
C LEU A 213 -12.85 -10.09 -9.47
N ARG A 214 -13.78 -10.11 -10.43
CA ARG A 214 -15.18 -10.52 -10.24
C ARG A 214 -15.65 -11.23 -11.49
N ASP A 215 -16.29 -12.39 -11.32
CA ASP A 215 -16.88 -13.14 -12.44
C ASP A 215 -15.86 -13.40 -13.59
N ASP A 216 -14.61 -13.71 -13.24
CA ASP A 216 -13.48 -13.94 -14.17
C ASP A 216 -13.02 -12.69 -14.96
N GLU A 217 -13.42 -11.49 -14.52
CA GLU A 217 -13.02 -10.22 -15.13
C GLU A 217 -12.14 -9.42 -14.16
N LEU A 218 -10.90 -9.12 -14.59
CA LEU A 218 -9.98 -8.26 -13.86
C LEU A 218 -10.16 -6.80 -14.29
N GLU A 219 -10.60 -5.96 -13.36
CA GLU A 219 -10.75 -4.52 -13.56
C GLU A 219 -9.67 -3.78 -12.78
N LEU A 220 -8.94 -2.88 -13.45
CA LEU A 220 -8.12 -1.87 -12.79
C LEU A 220 -9.03 -0.79 -12.19
N VAL A 221 -8.99 -0.65 -10.87
CA VAL A 221 -9.87 0.26 -10.11
C VAL A 221 -9.31 1.68 -10.08
N THR A 222 -7.99 1.80 -10.00
CA THR A 222 -7.23 3.07 -9.93
C THR A 222 -6.81 3.58 -11.29
N GLU A 223 -6.33 4.82 -11.35
CA GLU A 223 -5.71 5.41 -12.55
C GLU A 223 -4.34 5.96 -12.17
N ASP A 224 -3.28 5.50 -12.83
CA ASP A 224 -1.92 5.86 -12.46
C ASP A 224 -1.67 7.37 -12.57
N HIS A 225 -1.13 7.99 -11.53
CA HIS A 225 -0.62 9.36 -11.58
C HIS A 225 0.82 9.37 -12.10
N THR A 226 1.01 8.92 -13.35
CA THR A 226 2.28 9.01 -14.06
C THR A 226 2.19 9.97 -15.23
N TRP A 227 3.34 10.55 -15.61
CA TRP A 227 3.41 11.47 -16.73
C TRP A 227 2.88 10.81 -18.01
N VAL A 228 3.27 9.57 -18.29
CA VAL A 228 2.81 8.87 -19.51
C VAL A 228 1.31 8.64 -19.51
N ASN A 229 0.71 8.33 -18.35
CA ASN A 229 -0.73 8.14 -18.25
C ASN A 229 -1.48 9.46 -18.49
N GLU A 230 -1.02 10.55 -17.90
CA GLU A 230 -1.58 11.89 -18.15
C GLU A 230 -1.49 12.27 -19.64
N GLN A 231 -0.39 11.95 -20.31
CA GLN A 231 -0.25 12.19 -21.75
C GLN A 231 -1.18 11.32 -22.61
N VAL A 232 -1.46 10.08 -22.19
CA VAL A 232 -2.44 9.22 -22.87
C VAL A 232 -3.84 9.78 -22.70
N MET A 233 -4.21 10.17 -21.48
CA MET A 233 -5.52 10.76 -21.17
C MET A 233 -5.75 12.08 -21.92
N ALA A 234 -4.69 12.86 -22.13
CA ALA A 234 -4.74 14.07 -22.94
C ALA A 234 -4.71 13.82 -24.47
N GLY A 235 -4.61 12.56 -24.91
CA GLY A 235 -4.58 12.17 -26.32
C GLY A 235 -3.24 12.43 -27.04
N TYR A 236 -2.17 12.75 -26.30
CA TYR A 236 -0.84 12.99 -26.86
C TYR A 236 -0.05 11.70 -27.11
N LEU A 237 -0.32 10.65 -26.34
CA LEU A 237 0.27 9.32 -26.51
C LEU A 237 -0.83 8.26 -26.67
N SER A 238 -0.53 7.21 -27.42
CA SER A 238 -1.27 5.95 -27.35
C SER A 238 -0.80 5.10 -26.18
N ALA A 239 -1.64 4.16 -25.71
CA ALA A 239 -1.27 3.22 -24.66
C ALA A 239 0.00 2.41 -24.97
N ASP A 240 0.22 2.05 -26.24
CA ASP A 240 1.42 1.32 -26.67
C ASP A 240 2.69 2.18 -26.60
N GLN A 241 2.57 3.48 -26.92
CA GLN A 241 3.70 4.41 -26.78
C GLN A 241 4.03 4.64 -25.31
N ALA A 242 3.04 4.77 -24.44
CA ALA A 242 3.24 4.95 -23.00
C ALA A 242 4.04 3.80 -22.37
N ARG A 243 3.71 2.54 -22.72
CA ARG A 243 4.38 1.33 -22.19
C ARG A 243 5.89 1.28 -22.39
N SER A 244 6.38 1.85 -23.49
CA SER A 244 7.81 1.84 -23.87
C SER A 244 8.49 3.20 -23.68
N HIS A 245 7.77 4.20 -23.18
CA HIS A 245 8.30 5.55 -23.06
C HIS A 245 9.37 5.65 -21.97
N PRO A 246 10.45 6.43 -22.17
CA PRO A 246 11.51 6.61 -21.17
C PRO A 246 11.04 7.18 -19.82
N LEU A 247 9.94 7.95 -19.84
CA LEU A 247 9.35 8.59 -18.66
C LEU A 247 8.19 7.78 -18.04
N LYS A 248 8.05 6.49 -18.36
CA LYS A 248 6.91 5.68 -17.92
C LYS A 248 6.76 5.54 -16.40
N SER A 249 7.87 5.62 -15.67
CA SER A 249 7.92 5.54 -14.20
C SER A 249 8.00 6.92 -13.53
N VAL A 250 7.77 8.01 -14.26
CA VAL A 250 7.76 9.35 -13.67
C VAL A 250 6.39 9.61 -13.07
N VAL A 251 6.31 9.50 -11.74
CA VAL A 251 5.12 9.82 -10.96
C VAL A 251 4.89 11.34 -10.93
N THR A 252 3.66 11.77 -11.18
CA THR A 252 3.24 13.18 -11.18
C THR A 252 2.57 13.62 -9.88
N ARG A 253 2.09 12.67 -9.07
CA ARG A 253 1.49 12.96 -7.74
C ARG A 253 1.97 11.99 -6.69
N ALA A 254 2.36 12.52 -5.54
CA ALA A 254 2.80 11.72 -4.40
C ALA A 254 2.57 12.42 -3.06
N ILE A 255 2.38 11.62 -2.01
CA ILE A 255 2.38 12.08 -0.63
C ILE A 255 3.78 12.63 -0.31
N GLY A 256 3.84 13.81 0.32
CA GLY A 256 5.10 14.53 0.54
C GLY A 256 5.59 15.37 -0.65
N GLY A 257 4.92 15.32 -1.82
CA GLY A 257 5.29 16.10 -3.00
C GLY A 257 4.84 17.58 -2.95
N ASP A 258 3.90 17.94 -3.82
CA ASP A 258 3.39 19.31 -3.98
C ASP A 258 2.75 19.90 -2.71
N ARG A 259 2.50 21.21 -2.66
CA ARG A 259 1.89 21.86 -1.48
C ARG A 259 0.45 21.42 -1.19
N GLU A 260 -0.28 21.02 -2.22
CA GLU A 260 -1.63 20.48 -2.12
C GLU A 260 -1.68 19.16 -2.88
N ILE A 261 -2.39 18.18 -2.31
CA ILE A 261 -2.50 16.85 -2.89
C ILE A 261 -3.93 16.60 -3.38
N ALA A 262 -4.07 16.31 -4.66
CA ALA A 262 -5.29 15.72 -5.21
C ALA A 262 -5.28 14.22 -4.89
N VAL A 263 -6.35 13.75 -4.25
CA VAL A 263 -6.55 12.33 -3.93
C VAL A 263 -7.72 11.84 -4.76
N ASP A 264 -7.46 10.84 -5.59
CA ASP A 264 -8.49 10.23 -6.41
C ASP A 264 -9.19 9.16 -5.57
N VAL A 265 -10.52 9.11 -5.68
CA VAL A 265 -11.35 8.20 -4.89
C VAL A 265 -12.44 7.55 -5.72
N ARG A 266 -12.78 6.31 -5.35
CA ARG A 266 -13.82 5.54 -6.01
C ARG A 266 -14.54 4.66 -5.00
N GLU A 267 -15.86 4.61 -5.06
CA GLU A 267 -16.64 3.62 -4.29
C GLU A 267 -17.23 2.58 -5.23
N ILE A 268 -17.19 1.32 -4.78
CA ILE A 268 -17.79 0.20 -5.50
C ILE A 268 -18.56 -0.70 -4.52
N GLU A 269 -19.66 -1.25 -5.02
CA GLU A 269 -20.44 -2.26 -4.31
C GLU A 269 -19.65 -3.57 -4.25
N ILE A 270 -19.60 -4.16 -3.05
CA ILE A 270 -18.96 -5.43 -2.75
C ILE A 270 -19.92 -6.59 -3.01
N ARG A 271 -19.40 -7.68 -3.57
CA ARG A 271 -20.11 -8.95 -3.74
C ARG A 271 -19.32 -10.10 -3.16
N ASN A 272 -20.02 -11.09 -2.61
CA ASN A 272 -19.38 -12.34 -2.20
C ASN A 272 -18.66 -12.98 -3.40
N GLY A 273 -17.43 -13.42 -3.19
CA GLY A 273 -16.57 -13.95 -4.24
C GLY A 273 -15.67 -12.90 -4.90
N ASP A 274 -15.83 -11.61 -4.62
CA ASP A 274 -14.88 -10.60 -5.06
C ASP A 274 -13.48 -10.87 -4.48
N LEU A 275 -12.46 -10.74 -5.33
CA LEU A 275 -11.08 -10.56 -4.90
C LEU A 275 -10.62 -9.14 -5.23
N TYR A 276 -9.90 -8.52 -4.31
CA TYR A 276 -9.21 -7.26 -4.53
C TYR A 276 -7.72 -7.45 -4.37
N LEU A 277 -6.92 -6.80 -5.22
CA LEU A 277 -5.47 -6.75 -5.11
C LEU A 277 -5.06 -5.29 -5.01
N LEU A 278 -4.30 -4.92 -3.97
CA LEU A 278 -3.54 -3.67 -3.93
C LEU A 278 -2.07 -4.01 -4.12
N CYS A 279 -1.34 -3.26 -4.94
CA CYS A 279 0.08 -3.52 -5.18
C CYS A 279 0.90 -2.25 -5.44
N SER A 280 2.20 -2.32 -5.14
CA SER A 280 3.20 -1.36 -5.63
C SER A 280 3.54 -1.62 -7.11
N ASP A 281 4.26 -0.68 -7.72
CA ASP A 281 4.57 -0.75 -9.15
C ASP A 281 5.53 -1.91 -9.50
N GLY A 282 6.32 -2.39 -8.53
CA GLY A 282 7.20 -3.54 -8.69
C GLY A 282 6.47 -4.82 -9.12
N LEU A 283 5.16 -4.93 -8.86
CA LEU A 283 4.34 -6.00 -9.42
C LEU A 283 3.96 -5.72 -10.89
N ASN A 284 3.19 -4.65 -11.14
CA ASN A 284 2.56 -4.40 -12.45
C ASN A 284 3.53 -3.86 -13.52
N THR A 285 4.79 -3.58 -13.16
CA THR A 285 5.86 -3.34 -14.13
C THR A 285 6.46 -4.66 -14.63
N MET A 286 6.41 -5.74 -13.85
CA MET A 286 6.95 -7.06 -14.19
C MET A 286 5.86 -7.99 -14.77
N LEU A 287 4.64 -7.90 -14.25
CA LEU A 287 3.49 -8.70 -14.66
C LEU A 287 2.51 -7.87 -15.49
N SER A 288 1.99 -8.46 -16.56
CA SER A 288 0.87 -7.87 -17.30
C SER A 288 -0.44 -8.09 -16.53
N ASP A 289 -1.47 -7.31 -16.84
CA ASP A 289 -2.79 -7.50 -16.24
C ASP A 289 -3.34 -8.93 -16.47
N GLN A 290 -3.00 -9.57 -17.61
CA GLN A 290 -3.37 -10.97 -17.86
C GLN A 290 -2.62 -11.94 -16.93
N ASP A 291 -1.34 -11.70 -16.64
CA ASP A 291 -0.60 -12.54 -15.70
C ASP A 291 -1.17 -12.39 -14.28
N ILE A 292 -1.48 -11.16 -13.87
CA ILE A 292 -2.11 -10.86 -12.57
C ILE A 292 -3.45 -11.59 -12.47
N HIS A 293 -4.28 -11.51 -13.52
CA HIS A 293 -5.54 -12.23 -13.61
C HIS A 293 -5.33 -13.73 -13.41
N ASP A 294 -4.46 -14.35 -14.19
CA ASP A 294 -4.24 -15.80 -14.17
C ASP A 294 -3.75 -16.29 -12.81
N HIS A 295 -2.93 -15.49 -12.11
CA HIS A 295 -2.52 -15.78 -10.75
C HIS A 295 -3.66 -15.65 -9.75
N LEU A 296 -4.48 -14.59 -9.81
CA LEU A 296 -5.60 -14.37 -8.89
C LEU A 296 -6.76 -15.36 -9.10
N ALA A 297 -6.97 -15.81 -10.33
CA ALA A 297 -8.00 -16.79 -10.69
C ALA A 297 -7.60 -18.24 -10.35
N ALA A 298 -6.34 -18.48 -10.00
CA ALA A 298 -5.86 -19.81 -9.66
C ALA A 298 -6.35 -20.27 -8.27
N ASP A 299 -6.58 -21.56 -8.12
CA ASP A 299 -6.88 -22.15 -6.81
C ASP A 299 -5.68 -22.00 -5.86
N GLY A 300 -6.00 -21.62 -4.62
CA GLY A 300 -5.01 -21.48 -3.54
C GLY A 300 -5.53 -20.66 -2.36
N SER A 301 -4.81 -20.74 -1.25
CA SER A 301 -4.95 -19.81 -0.14
C SER A 301 -4.43 -18.42 -0.52
N LEU A 302 -4.88 -17.38 0.19
CA LEU A 302 -4.41 -16.01 -0.04
C LEU A 302 -2.89 -15.86 0.11
N GLU A 303 -2.29 -16.63 1.01
CA GLU A 303 -0.84 -16.68 1.21
C GLU A 303 -0.12 -17.25 -0.02
N GLU A 304 -0.61 -18.38 -0.56
CA GLU A 304 -0.07 -18.96 -1.79
C GLU A 304 -0.24 -18.02 -2.98
N LEU A 305 -1.34 -17.27 -3.07
CA LEU A 305 -1.54 -16.25 -4.11
C LEU A 305 -0.51 -15.11 -4.00
N CYS A 306 -0.30 -14.59 -2.80
CA CYS A 306 0.69 -13.53 -2.57
C CYS A 306 2.11 -13.99 -2.95
N HIS A 307 2.50 -15.20 -2.52
CA HIS A 307 3.79 -15.77 -2.90
C HIS A 307 3.91 -15.97 -4.41
N LYS A 308 2.91 -16.55 -5.09
CA LYS A 308 2.93 -16.74 -6.55
C LYS A 308 3.11 -15.43 -7.30
N LEU A 309 2.42 -14.36 -6.88
CA LEU A 309 2.53 -13.03 -7.50
C LEU A 309 3.94 -12.43 -7.33
N VAL A 310 4.47 -12.46 -6.11
CA VAL A 310 5.82 -11.93 -5.80
C VAL A 310 6.90 -12.74 -6.51
N ASP A 311 6.83 -14.07 -6.45
CA ASP A 311 7.78 -14.96 -7.10
C ASP A 311 7.77 -14.75 -8.63
N ALA A 312 6.59 -14.65 -9.25
CA ALA A 312 6.47 -14.41 -10.68
C ALA A 312 7.08 -13.05 -11.11
N ALA A 313 6.91 -12.00 -10.30
CA ALA A 313 7.54 -10.71 -10.56
C ALA A 313 9.07 -10.76 -10.39
N ASN A 314 9.55 -11.46 -9.36
CA ASN A 314 10.98 -11.70 -9.14
C ASN A 314 11.63 -12.52 -10.26
N GLU A 315 10.95 -13.54 -10.77
CA GLU A 315 11.40 -14.37 -11.90
C GLU A 315 11.56 -13.56 -13.21
N ARG A 316 10.82 -12.46 -13.35
CA ARG A 316 10.92 -11.54 -14.50
C ARG A 316 11.93 -10.41 -14.31
N GLY A 317 12.65 -10.42 -13.19
CA GLY A 317 13.79 -9.55 -12.95
C GLY A 317 13.73 -8.82 -11.62
N GLY A 318 12.56 -8.70 -10.98
CA GLY A 318 12.41 -8.06 -9.66
C GLY A 318 13.17 -6.73 -9.57
N LEU A 319 12.86 -5.80 -10.51
CA LEU A 319 13.63 -4.56 -10.66
C LEU A 319 13.37 -3.53 -9.54
N ASP A 320 12.26 -3.70 -8.82
CA ASP A 320 11.89 -2.86 -7.69
C ASP A 320 11.44 -3.67 -6.47
N ASN A 321 11.12 -2.97 -5.39
CA ASN A 321 10.38 -3.55 -4.26
C ASN A 321 9.00 -4.00 -4.73
N ILE A 322 8.55 -5.15 -4.24
CA ILE A 322 7.30 -5.77 -4.68
C ILE A 322 6.42 -5.97 -3.46
N THR A 323 5.29 -5.28 -3.43
CA THR A 323 4.30 -5.42 -2.38
C THR A 323 2.95 -5.76 -2.98
N VAL A 324 2.32 -6.81 -2.44
CA VAL A 324 0.99 -7.26 -2.82
C VAL A 324 0.12 -7.41 -1.58
N LEU A 325 -1.16 -7.07 -1.71
CA LEU A 325 -2.16 -7.22 -0.67
C LEU A 325 -3.46 -7.72 -1.29
N VAL A 326 -3.80 -8.98 -1.03
CA VAL A 326 -5.00 -9.63 -1.56
C VAL A 326 -6.10 -9.67 -0.50
N LEU A 327 -7.30 -9.24 -0.87
CA LEU A 327 -8.51 -9.27 -0.04
C LEU A 327 -9.54 -10.20 -0.68
N ALA A 328 -10.12 -11.12 0.09
CA ALA A 328 -11.21 -11.97 -0.33
C ALA A 328 -12.49 -11.68 0.45
N ILE A 329 -13.59 -11.55 -0.30
CA ILE A 329 -14.91 -11.22 0.24
C ILE A 329 -15.79 -12.47 0.33
N GLY A 330 -16.38 -12.71 1.50
CA GLY A 330 -17.40 -13.75 1.70
C GLY A 330 -16.85 -15.19 1.78
N SER A 331 -15.53 -15.34 1.88
CA SER A 331 -14.80 -16.59 2.01
C SER A 331 -14.74 -17.16 3.42
#